data_AF-A0AAV2HF21-F1
#
_entry.id   AF-A0AAV2HF21-F1
#
_cell.length_a   1.000
_cell.length_b   1.000
_cell.length_c   1.000
_cell.angle_alpha   90.00
_cell.angle_beta   90.00
_cell.angle_gamma   90.00
#
_symmetry.space_group_name_H-M   'P 1'
#
loop_
_entity.id
_entity.type
_entity.pdbx_description
1 polymer ?
#
loop_
_entity_poly.entity_id
_entity_poly.type
_entity_poly.pdbx_seq_one_letter_code
_entity_poly.pdbx_strand_id
1 'polypeptide(L)'
;MAFIDLNLDAFLIELPGKDFGGNIQVFGNAVRRVLMILRKADLDHMKQKLLKTQMDPELLKYKLSYLVENSQSWNKRNWVFEFNKVTFFITSFAPFYPETNSRYAFGCENCYILFQPEISFAIHDLPDDTAETNWNKPITVRDKIRVAFRQGGREYEVPLKLQEPMVHDIVKTIYPHDDKIEWWLT
;
A
#
# COMPACT_ATOMS: atom_id res chain seq x y z
N MET A 1 10.24 12.22 -15.20
CA MET A 1 9.21 11.49 -14.41
C MET A 1 9.00 12.37 -13.21
N ALA A 2 7.81 12.94 -13.00
CA ALA A 2 7.63 14.02 -12.02
C ALA A 2 8.21 13.75 -10.62
N PHE A 3 8.27 12.49 -10.17
CA PHE A 3 8.88 12.06 -8.91
C PHE A 3 10.40 12.31 -8.81
N ILE A 4 11.14 11.96 -9.87
CA ILE A 4 12.58 12.19 -9.95
C ILE A 4 12.86 13.69 -10.00
N ASP A 5 12.04 14.41 -10.78
CA ASP A 5 12.19 15.84 -10.98
C ASP A 5 11.88 16.64 -9.69
N LEU A 6 11.05 16.09 -8.80
CA LEU A 6 10.67 16.68 -7.51
C LEU A 6 11.47 16.12 -6.31
N ASN A 7 12.32 15.13 -6.53
CA ASN A 7 13.07 14.42 -5.48
C ASN A 7 12.16 13.93 -4.32
N LEU A 8 11.00 13.37 -4.66
CA LEU A 8 10.03 12.87 -3.68
C LEU A 8 10.16 11.35 -3.51
N ASP A 9 10.40 10.91 -2.27
CA ASP A 9 10.50 9.49 -1.91
C ASP A 9 9.16 8.85 -1.56
N ALA A 10 8.16 9.63 -1.15
CA ALA A 10 6.84 9.14 -0.79
C ALA A 10 5.80 10.26 -0.73
N PHE A 11 4.53 9.89 -0.69
CA PHE A 11 3.43 10.74 -0.22
C PHE A 11 2.80 10.16 1.03
N LEU A 12 2.32 11.06 1.88
CA LEU A 12 1.59 10.71 3.08
C LEU A 12 0.19 11.30 2.98
N ILE A 13 -0.83 10.47 3.21
CA ILE A 13 -2.20 10.94 3.42
C ILE A 13 -2.50 10.80 4.90
N GLU A 14 -2.77 11.93 5.54
CA GLU A 14 -3.20 12.00 6.92
C GLU A 14 -4.73 11.96 6.99
N LEU A 15 -5.25 11.11 7.88
CA LEU A 15 -6.66 10.98 8.17
C LEU A 15 -6.91 11.35 9.64
N PRO A 16 -7.87 12.24 9.96
CA PRO A 16 -8.20 12.58 11.35
C PRO A 16 -8.57 11.34 12.16
N GLY A 17 -7.80 11.03 13.21
CA GLY A 17 -8.03 9.77 13.93
C GLY A 17 -9.29 9.77 14.79
N LYS A 18 -9.81 10.94 15.17
CA LYS A 18 -11.15 11.06 15.77
C LYS A 18 -12.27 10.49 14.88
N ASP A 19 -12.08 10.54 13.55
CA ASP A 19 -13.09 10.13 12.56
C ASP A 19 -12.77 8.74 11.98
N PHE A 20 -11.47 8.41 11.84
CA PHE A 20 -11.01 7.23 11.12
C PHE A 20 -10.17 6.24 11.95
N GLY A 21 -9.72 6.65 13.14
CA GLY A 21 -8.79 5.91 13.98
C GLY A 21 -9.45 5.15 15.13
N GLY A 22 -10.78 5.00 15.14
CA GLY A 22 -11.49 4.33 16.23
C GLY A 22 -11.41 2.80 16.18
N ASN A 23 -11.36 2.21 14.98
CA ASN A 23 -11.18 0.77 14.79
C ASN A 23 -10.77 0.42 13.35
N ILE A 24 -10.36 -0.83 13.16
CA ILE A 24 -9.85 -1.35 11.89
C ILE A 24 -10.87 -1.31 10.74
N GLN A 25 -12.17 -1.47 11.01
CA GLN A 25 -13.19 -1.45 9.97
C GLN A 25 -13.39 -0.04 9.41
N VAL A 26 -13.48 0.96 10.29
CA VAL A 26 -13.61 2.37 9.90
C VAL A 26 -12.36 2.80 9.13
N PHE A 27 -11.19 2.42 9.62
CA PHE A 27 -9.92 2.74 8.96
C PHE A 27 -9.79 2.05 7.60
N GLY A 28 -10.10 0.76 7.50
CA GLY A 28 -10.08 0.00 6.25
C GLY A 28 -10.99 0.61 5.19
N ASN A 29 -12.20 1.03 5.57
CA ASN A 29 -13.12 1.75 4.69
C ASN A 29 -12.53 3.09 4.19
N ALA A 30 -11.84 3.82 5.07
CA ALA A 30 -11.19 5.07 4.71
C ALA A 30 -10.04 4.85 3.72
N VAL A 31 -9.17 3.86 3.98
CA VAL A 31 -8.11 3.43 3.07
C VAL A 31 -8.68 3.05 1.70
N ARG A 32 -9.71 2.20 1.67
CA ARG A 32 -10.41 1.82 0.43
C ARG A 32 -10.92 3.04 -0.33
N ARG A 33 -11.57 3.98 0.36
CA ARG A 33 -12.10 5.20 -0.25
C ARG A 33 -10.99 6.04 -0.88
N VAL A 34 -9.86 6.22 -0.18
CA VAL A 34 -8.69 6.95 -0.69
C VAL A 34 -8.18 6.30 -1.98
N LEU A 35 -7.94 4.99 -1.97
CA LEU A 35 -7.44 4.27 -3.15
C LEU A 35 -8.41 4.34 -4.33
N MET A 36 -9.72 4.16 -4.07
CA MET A 36 -10.74 4.26 -5.11
C MET A 36 -10.85 5.67 -5.70
N ILE A 37 -10.73 6.72 -4.88
CA ILE A 37 -10.77 8.11 -5.37
C ILE A 37 -9.57 8.40 -6.26
N LEU A 38 -8.36 8.06 -5.81
CA LEU A 38 -7.13 8.27 -6.58
C LEU A 38 -7.19 7.50 -7.90
N ARG A 39 -7.58 6.23 -7.84
CA ARG A 39 -7.67 5.38 -9.02
C ARG A 39 -8.74 5.85 -10.00
N LYS A 40 -9.90 6.29 -9.50
CA LYS A 40 -10.94 6.90 -10.34
C LYS A 40 -10.41 8.14 -11.06
N ALA A 41 -9.73 9.03 -10.34
CA ALA A 41 -9.16 10.25 -10.94
C ALA A 41 -8.15 9.91 -12.05
N ASP A 42 -7.28 8.92 -11.83
CA ASP A 42 -6.31 8.45 -12.82
C ASP A 42 -6.98 7.84 -14.06
N LEU A 43 -7.95 6.94 -13.86
CA LEU A 43 -8.71 6.35 -14.96
C LEU A 43 -9.50 7.38 -15.76
N ASP A 44 -10.12 8.35 -15.09
CA ASP A 44 -10.85 9.44 -15.76
C ASP A 44 -9.88 10.32 -16.57
N HIS A 45 -8.68 10.61 -16.06
CA HIS A 45 -7.63 11.29 -16.81
C HIS A 45 -7.20 10.49 -18.06
N MET A 46 -6.96 9.19 -17.93
CA MET A 46 -6.60 8.31 -19.04
C MET A 46 -7.70 8.25 -20.10
N LYS A 47 -8.98 8.16 -19.69
CA LYS A 47 -10.13 8.19 -20.60
C LYS A 47 -10.16 9.49 -21.40
N GLN A 48 -10.01 10.63 -20.75
CA GLN A 48 -9.98 11.93 -21.42
C GLN A 48 -8.84 12.04 -22.43
N LYS A 49 -7.67 11.47 -22.12
CA LYS A 49 -6.53 11.43 -23.05
C LYS A 49 -6.81 10.52 -24.25
N LEU A 50 -7.42 9.36 -24.05
CA LEU A 50 -7.79 8.44 -25.14
C LEU A 50 -8.84 9.06 -26.07
N LEU A 51 -9.88 9.71 -25.52
CA LEU A 51 -10.94 10.36 -26.30
C LEU A 51 -10.43 11.49 -27.21
N LYS A 52 -9.30 12.11 -26.85
CA LYS A 52 -8.64 13.16 -27.67
C LYS A 52 -7.70 12.59 -28.73
N THR A 53 -7.41 11.29 -28.68
CA THR A 53 -6.51 10.64 -29.64
C THR A 53 -7.30 10.24 -30.88
N GLN A 54 -6.80 10.56 -32.07
CA GLN A 54 -7.37 10.02 -33.30
C GLN A 54 -7.09 8.50 -33.38
N MET A 55 -8.13 7.69 -33.32
CA MET A 55 -8.05 6.23 -33.26
C MET A 55 -9.28 5.61 -33.93
N ASP A 56 -9.12 4.39 -34.41
CA ASP A 56 -10.24 3.55 -34.82
C ASP A 56 -11.31 3.43 -33.70
N PRO A 57 -12.61 3.60 -33.99
CA PRO A 57 -13.67 3.57 -32.99
C PRO A 57 -13.79 2.25 -32.21
N GLU A 58 -13.58 1.11 -32.86
CA GLU A 58 -13.67 -0.19 -32.19
C GLU A 58 -12.47 -0.39 -31.26
N LEU A 59 -11.27 0.01 -31.69
CA LEU A 59 -10.09 0.00 -30.83
C LEU A 59 -10.25 0.95 -29.63
N LEU A 60 -10.86 2.13 -29.82
CA LEU A 60 -11.15 3.07 -28.74
C LEU A 60 -12.11 2.45 -27.72
N LYS A 61 -13.22 1.87 -28.18
CA LYS A 61 -14.20 1.17 -27.34
C LYS A 61 -13.56 0.03 -26.55
N TYR A 62 -12.72 -0.77 -27.20
CA TYR A 62 -11.95 -1.84 -26.57
C TYR A 62 -11.02 -1.29 -25.47
N LYS A 63 -10.23 -0.23 -25.73
CA LYS A 63 -9.34 0.34 -24.71
C LYS A 63 -10.10 0.93 -23.51
N LEU A 64 -11.22 1.60 -23.76
CA LEU A 64 -12.03 2.21 -22.70
C LEU A 64 -12.63 1.15 -21.74
N SER A 65 -12.90 -0.07 -22.22
CA SER A 65 -13.46 -1.14 -21.38
C SER A 65 -12.49 -1.64 -20.30
N TYR A 66 -11.18 -1.49 -20.52
CA TYR A 66 -10.15 -1.82 -19.52
C TYR A 66 -9.91 -0.70 -18.49
N LEU A 67 -10.43 0.51 -18.71
CA LEU A 67 -10.28 1.64 -17.79
C LEU A 67 -11.37 1.64 -16.72
N VAL A 68 -11.51 0.50 -16.04
CA VAL A 68 -12.46 0.28 -14.95
C VAL A 68 -11.71 -0.34 -13.77
N GLU A 69 -11.92 0.24 -12.58
CA GLU A 69 -11.37 -0.32 -11.35
C GLU A 69 -12.38 -1.27 -10.70
N ASN A 70 -11.91 -2.41 -10.19
CA ASN A 70 -12.73 -3.34 -9.43
C ASN A 70 -11.97 -3.82 -8.19
N SER A 71 -12.39 -3.35 -7.02
CA SER A 71 -11.75 -3.70 -5.75
C SER A 71 -11.81 -5.19 -5.43
N GLN A 72 -12.78 -5.94 -5.97
CA GLN A 72 -12.83 -7.40 -5.83
C GLN A 72 -11.60 -8.11 -6.42
N SER A 73 -10.88 -7.44 -7.33
CA SER A 73 -9.67 -7.99 -7.94
C SER A 73 -8.38 -7.71 -7.17
N TRP A 74 -8.43 -6.93 -6.07
CA TRP A 74 -7.24 -6.54 -5.32
C TRP A 74 -6.59 -7.71 -4.57
N ASN A 75 -7.35 -8.77 -4.28
CA ASN A 75 -6.85 -10.02 -3.69
C ASN A 75 -6.14 -10.92 -4.72
N LYS A 76 -5.82 -10.42 -5.92
CA LYS A 76 -5.00 -11.16 -6.89
C LYS A 76 -3.53 -10.96 -6.55
N ARG A 77 -2.75 -12.04 -6.64
CA ARG A 77 -1.30 -12.04 -6.35
C ARG A 77 -0.48 -11.01 -7.13
N ASN A 78 -0.88 -10.72 -8.36
CA ASN A 78 -0.23 -9.75 -9.24
C ASN A 78 -0.88 -8.37 -9.22
N TRP A 79 -1.83 -8.13 -8.31
CA TRP A 79 -2.41 -6.81 -8.15
C TRP A 79 -1.40 -5.89 -7.45
N VAL A 80 -1.27 -4.70 -8.00
CA VAL A 80 -0.52 -3.60 -7.41
C VAL A 80 -1.34 -2.33 -7.56
N PHE A 81 -1.13 -1.37 -6.66
CA PHE A 81 -1.74 -0.06 -6.83
C PHE A 81 -0.89 0.77 -7.81
N GLU A 82 -1.52 1.18 -8.92
CA GLU A 82 -0.92 2.06 -9.91
C GLU A 82 -1.66 3.40 -9.98
N PHE A 83 -0.91 4.48 -9.91
CA PHE A 83 -1.40 5.83 -10.14
C PHE A 83 -0.44 6.58 -11.07
N ASN A 84 -0.96 7.13 -12.16
CA ASN A 84 -0.17 7.85 -13.17
C ASN A 84 1.01 7.00 -13.72
N LYS A 85 0.75 5.71 -13.98
CA LYS A 85 1.73 4.72 -14.46
C LYS A 85 2.92 4.47 -13.51
N VAL A 86 2.75 4.79 -12.23
CA VAL A 86 3.72 4.51 -11.18
C VAL A 86 3.09 3.50 -10.23
N THR A 87 3.82 2.42 -9.97
CA THR A 87 3.45 1.44 -8.96
C THR A 87 3.88 1.92 -7.58
N PHE A 88 3.01 1.73 -6.59
CA PHE A 88 3.27 2.12 -5.21
C PHE A 88 3.27 0.92 -4.28
N PHE A 89 4.28 0.87 -3.41
CA PHE A 89 4.17 0.19 -2.14
C PHE A 89 3.31 1.05 -1.20
N ILE A 90 2.30 0.44 -0.60
CA ILE A 90 1.37 1.14 0.29
C ILE A 90 1.42 0.52 1.67
N THR A 91 1.55 1.36 2.67
CA THR A 91 1.54 0.95 4.06
C THR A 91 0.77 1.95 4.91
N SER A 92 0.21 1.51 6.03
CA SER A 92 -0.68 2.37 6.80
C SER A 92 -0.43 2.27 8.31
N PHE A 93 -0.77 3.32 9.03
CA PHE A 93 -0.57 3.45 10.47
C PHE A 93 -1.81 4.05 11.13
N ALA A 94 -2.16 3.58 12.32
CA ALA A 94 -3.29 4.10 13.06
C ALA A 94 -3.12 3.95 14.58
N PRO A 95 -3.77 4.82 15.40
CA PRO A 95 -3.62 4.82 16.85
C PRO A 95 -4.38 3.67 17.55
N PHE A 96 -5.38 3.06 16.91
CA PHE A 96 -6.10 1.92 17.51
C PHE A 96 -5.29 0.63 17.56
N TYR A 97 -4.23 0.52 16.76
CA TYR A 97 -3.34 -0.62 16.82
C TYR A 97 -2.67 -0.66 18.21
N PRO A 98 -2.41 -1.84 18.79
CA PRO A 98 -1.63 -1.91 20.02
C PRO A 98 -0.18 -1.51 19.74
N GLU A 99 0.55 -1.00 20.74
CA GLU A 99 1.96 -0.60 20.60
C GLU A 99 2.90 -1.72 20.15
N THR A 100 2.48 -2.98 20.30
CA THR A 100 3.17 -4.18 19.83
C THR A 100 2.94 -4.46 18.34
N ASN A 101 2.05 -3.74 17.67
CA ASN A 101 1.80 -3.89 16.25
C ASN A 101 2.69 -2.92 15.46
N SER A 102 3.30 -3.42 14.38
CA SER A 102 4.13 -2.63 13.47
C SER A 102 3.39 -1.49 12.74
N ARG A 103 2.06 -1.43 12.85
CA ARG A 103 1.19 -0.36 12.32
C ARG A 103 0.79 0.70 13.34
N TYR A 104 1.27 0.61 14.58
CA TYR A 104 0.96 1.60 15.60
C TYR A 104 1.55 2.99 15.27
N ALA A 105 0.72 4.03 15.40
CA ALA A 105 1.10 5.42 15.15
C ALA A 105 1.63 6.09 16.44
N PHE A 106 2.93 5.96 16.72
CA PHE A 106 3.57 6.46 17.95
C PHE A 106 3.34 7.95 18.20
N GLY A 107 2.66 8.28 19.29
CA GLY A 107 2.44 9.67 19.72
C GLY A 107 1.56 10.48 18.76
N CYS A 108 0.92 9.83 17.80
CA CYS A 108 0.07 10.47 16.82
C CYS A 108 -1.40 10.13 17.08
N GLU A 109 -2.25 11.16 17.09
CA GLU A 109 -3.70 10.97 17.19
C GLU A 109 -4.35 10.63 15.85
N ASN A 110 -3.63 10.81 14.73
CA ASN A 110 -4.13 10.64 13.37
C ASN A 110 -3.68 9.31 12.75
N CYS A 111 -4.36 8.92 11.68
CA CYS A 111 -3.99 7.77 10.87
C CYS A 111 -3.24 8.23 9.62
N TYR A 112 -2.42 7.35 9.06
CA TYR A 112 -1.57 7.66 7.92
C TYR A 112 -1.61 6.56 6.88
N ILE A 113 -1.62 6.95 5.61
CA ILE A 113 -1.43 6.07 4.46
C ILE A 113 -0.21 6.58 3.71
N LEU A 114 0.85 5.79 3.72
CA LEU A 114 2.11 6.07 3.04
C LEU A 114 2.08 5.41 1.65
N PHE A 115 2.30 6.22 0.63
CA PHE A 115 2.47 5.80 -0.76
C PHE A 115 3.93 6.00 -1.14
N GLN A 116 4.67 4.91 -1.27
CA GLN A 116 6.07 4.93 -1.66
C GLN A 116 6.21 4.37 -3.08
N PRO A 117 6.64 5.16 -4.08
CA PRO A 117 6.91 4.67 -5.43
C PRO A 117 7.89 3.49 -5.39
N GLU A 118 7.64 2.45 -6.19
CA GLU A 118 8.58 1.32 -6.24
C GLU A 118 9.98 1.73 -6.70
N ILE A 119 10.07 2.75 -7.56
CA ILE A 119 11.34 3.32 -8.01
C ILE A 119 12.19 3.90 -6.87
N SER A 120 11.57 4.36 -5.77
CA SER A 120 12.31 4.85 -4.61
C SER A 120 13.12 3.73 -3.95
N PHE A 121 12.63 2.48 -3.94
CA PHE A 121 13.43 1.36 -3.42
C PHE A 121 14.68 1.11 -4.27
N ALA A 122 14.56 1.22 -5.59
CA ALA A 122 15.68 1.07 -6.52
C ALA A 122 16.70 2.21 -6.38
N ILE A 123 16.25 3.44 -6.14
CA ILE A 123 17.15 4.59 -5.91
C ILE A 123 17.99 4.39 -4.65
N HIS A 124 17.42 3.81 -3.59
CA HIS A 124 18.08 3.62 -2.30
C HIS A 124 18.84 2.30 -2.17
N ASP A 125 19.06 1.57 -3.28
CA ASP A 125 19.78 0.28 -3.34
C ASP A 125 19.32 -0.69 -2.24
N LEU A 126 18.00 -0.72 -2.00
CA LEU A 126 17.44 -1.58 -0.97
C LEU A 126 17.53 -3.04 -1.45
N PRO A 127 18.01 -3.97 -0.59
CA PRO A 127 18.18 -5.35 -0.99
C PRO A 127 16.83 -5.99 -1.32
N ASP A 128 16.87 -7.02 -2.18
CA ASP A 128 15.70 -7.84 -2.51
C ASP A 128 14.99 -8.33 -1.25
N ASP A 129 13.69 -8.57 -1.37
CA ASP A 129 12.93 -9.11 -0.24
C ASP A 129 13.33 -10.56 0.01
N THR A 130 13.83 -10.84 1.20
CA THR A 130 14.21 -12.18 1.63
C THR A 130 13.15 -12.74 2.56
N ALA A 131 12.70 -13.97 2.31
CA ALA A 131 11.81 -14.69 3.23
C ALA A 131 12.51 -15.04 4.55
N GLU A 132 13.83 -15.15 4.54
CA GLU A 132 14.64 -15.47 5.71
C GLU A 132 15.30 -14.21 6.28
N THR A 133 15.44 -14.18 7.60
CA THR A 133 16.09 -13.10 8.35
C THR A 133 17.21 -13.68 9.19
N ASN A 134 18.42 -13.13 9.09
CA ASN A 134 19.52 -13.53 9.96
C ASN A 134 19.40 -12.83 11.32
N TRP A 135 18.55 -13.40 12.18
CA TRP A 135 18.20 -12.82 13.48
C TRP A 135 19.39 -12.61 14.43
N ASN A 136 20.38 -13.50 14.37
CA ASN A 136 21.52 -13.48 15.30
C ASN A 136 22.68 -12.62 14.78
N LYS A 137 22.80 -12.46 13.46
CA LYS A 137 23.88 -11.71 12.82
C LYS A 137 23.30 -10.94 11.63
N PRO A 138 22.56 -9.84 11.85
CA PRO A 138 21.88 -9.13 10.78
C PRO A 138 22.91 -8.54 9.81
N ILE A 139 22.87 -8.95 8.55
CA ILE A 139 23.82 -8.53 7.51
C ILE A 139 23.18 -7.42 6.67
N THR A 140 21.98 -7.67 6.16
CA THR A 140 21.27 -6.76 5.26
C THR A 140 20.59 -5.63 6.03
N VAL A 141 20.23 -4.54 5.33
CA VAL A 141 19.41 -3.46 5.90
C VAL A 141 18.06 -4.02 6.39
N ARG A 142 17.47 -4.96 5.65
CA ARG A 142 16.23 -5.65 6.05
C ARG A 142 16.40 -6.46 7.33
N ASP A 143 17.49 -7.22 7.48
CA ASP A 143 17.76 -7.96 8.71
C ASP A 143 17.83 -7.01 9.92
N LYS A 144 18.55 -5.90 9.77
CA LYS A 144 18.71 -4.91 10.83
C LYS A 144 17.37 -4.30 11.22
N ILE A 145 16.54 -3.94 10.24
CA ILE A 145 15.18 -3.43 10.49
C ILE A 145 14.34 -4.48 11.23
N ARG A 146 14.28 -5.72 10.73
CA ARG A 146 13.47 -6.78 11.35
C ARG A 146 13.91 -7.10 12.77
N VAL A 147 15.22 -7.18 13.02
CA VAL A 147 15.78 -7.37 14.37
C VAL A 147 15.39 -6.22 15.29
N ALA A 148 15.51 -4.97 14.83
CA ALA A 148 15.12 -3.80 15.63
C ALA A 148 13.63 -3.82 16.00
N PHE A 149 12.76 -4.15 15.04
CA PHE A 149 11.32 -4.29 15.29
C PHE A 149 11.03 -5.41 16.29
N ARG A 150 11.69 -6.57 16.15
CA ARG A 150 11.55 -7.68 17.10
C ARG A 150 12.02 -7.32 18.52
N GLN A 151 13.17 -6.66 18.64
CA GLN A 151 13.68 -6.17 19.93
C GLN A 151 12.74 -5.15 20.58
N GLY A 152 12.04 -4.35 19.78
CA GLY A 152 10.99 -3.45 20.22
C GLY A 152 9.63 -4.11 20.51
N GLY A 153 9.53 -5.44 20.46
CA GLY A 153 8.27 -6.18 20.69
C GLY A 153 7.24 -6.01 19.57
N ARG A 154 7.69 -5.65 18.36
CA ARG A 154 6.86 -5.29 17.19
C ARG A 154 7.26 -6.06 15.94
N GLU A 155 7.58 -7.33 16.11
CA GLU A 155 8.12 -8.17 15.04
C GLU A 155 7.26 -8.11 13.76
N TYR A 156 7.92 -7.95 12.61
CA TYR A 156 7.26 -8.16 11.33
C TYR A 156 6.95 -9.64 11.18
N GLU A 157 5.69 -9.97 10.91
CA GLU A 157 5.34 -11.29 10.42
C GLU A 157 5.87 -11.39 9.00
N VAL A 158 7.06 -11.97 8.83
CA VAL A 158 7.59 -12.25 7.50
C VAL A 158 6.69 -13.33 6.91
N PRO A 159 6.03 -13.10 5.76
CA PRO A 159 5.17 -14.11 5.17
C PRO A 159 5.98 -15.39 4.94
N LEU A 160 5.63 -16.47 5.66
CA LEU A 160 6.25 -17.79 5.47
C LEU A 160 6.08 -18.30 4.03
N LYS A 161 5.12 -17.71 3.30
CA LYS A 161 4.91 -17.91 1.87
C LYS A 161 5.23 -16.60 1.17
N LEU A 162 6.30 -16.57 0.39
CA LEU A 162 6.38 -15.63 -0.73
C LEU A 162 5.04 -15.69 -1.47
N GLN A 163 4.40 -14.54 -1.72
CA GLN A 163 3.29 -14.34 -2.66
C GLN A 163 1.86 -14.18 -2.11
N GLU A 164 1.69 -13.58 -0.93
CA GLU A 164 0.36 -13.04 -0.60
C GLU A 164 0.09 -11.73 -1.36
N PRO A 165 -1.16 -11.46 -1.77
CA PRO A 165 -1.52 -10.20 -2.41
C PRO A 165 -1.22 -8.99 -1.51
N MET A 166 -0.64 -7.93 -2.08
CA MET A 166 -0.25 -6.70 -1.36
C MET A 166 -1.39 -6.10 -0.53
N VAL A 167 -2.64 -6.28 -0.97
CA VAL A 167 -3.83 -5.72 -0.31
C VAL A 167 -3.94 -6.12 1.18
N HIS A 168 -3.43 -7.29 1.57
CA HIS A 168 -3.44 -7.75 2.97
C HIS A 168 -2.46 -6.98 3.85
N ASP A 169 -1.37 -6.46 3.29
CA ASP A 169 -0.34 -5.75 4.05
C ASP A 169 -0.65 -4.26 4.22
N ILE A 170 -1.52 -3.71 3.37
CA ILE A 170 -1.92 -2.29 3.43
C ILE A 170 -2.63 -2.00 4.75
N VAL A 171 -3.61 -2.83 5.14
CA VAL A 171 -4.27 -2.78 6.44
C VAL A 171 -4.02 -4.11 7.16
N LYS A 172 -3.08 -4.09 8.11
CA LYS A 172 -2.67 -5.29 8.86
C LYS A 172 -3.73 -5.68 9.88
N THR A 173 -3.84 -6.97 10.20
CA THR A 173 -4.60 -7.45 11.35
C THR A 173 -4.10 -6.81 12.67
N ILE A 174 -4.98 -6.77 13.68
CA ILE A 174 -4.65 -6.16 14.98
C ILE A 174 -3.70 -7.07 15.77
N TYR A 175 -4.03 -8.36 15.85
CA TYR A 175 -3.21 -9.35 16.53
C TYR A 175 -2.61 -10.37 15.57
N PRO A 176 -1.46 -10.95 15.94
CA PRO A 176 -0.93 -12.12 15.24
C PRO A 176 -1.96 -13.25 15.26
N HIS A 177 -2.16 -13.88 14.10
CA HIS A 177 -3.11 -15.00 13.90
C HIS A 177 -4.60 -14.66 13.85
N ASP A 178 -4.98 -13.37 13.89
CA ASP A 178 -6.35 -12.99 13.53
C ASP A 178 -6.67 -13.42 12.09
N ASP A 179 -7.96 -13.65 11.82
CA ASP A 179 -8.42 -13.86 10.44
C ASP A 179 -8.11 -12.65 9.57
N LYS A 180 -7.80 -12.93 8.29
CA LYS A 180 -7.55 -11.87 7.31
C LYS A 180 -8.80 -11.01 7.14
N ILE A 181 -8.58 -9.70 7.10
CA ILE A 181 -9.63 -8.72 6.92
C ILE A 181 -9.79 -8.35 5.45
N GLU A 182 -10.99 -8.53 4.91
CA GLU A 182 -11.30 -8.16 3.53
C GLU A 182 -11.77 -6.71 3.40
N TRP A 183 -10.95 -5.77 3.90
CA TRP A 183 -11.27 -4.35 3.99
C TRP A 183 -11.55 -3.68 2.62
N TRP A 184 -11.16 -4.31 1.51
CA TRP A 184 -11.40 -3.80 0.15
C TRP A 184 -12.77 -4.19 -0.43
N LEU A 185 -13.51 -5.09 0.23
CA LEU A 185 -14.84 -5.56 -0.21
C LEU A 185 -16.00 -4.80 0.44
N THR A 186 -15.73 -3.97 1.45
CA THR A 186 -16.73 -3.28 2.27
C THR A 186 -17.15 -1.91 1.74
#